data_AF-A0A6G1YTW9-F1
#
_entry.id   AF-A0A6G1YTW9-F1
#
_cell.length_a   1.000
_cell.length_b   1.000
_cell.length_c   1.000
_cell.angle_alpha   90.00
_cell.angle_beta   90.00
_cell.angle_gamma   90.00
#
_symmetry.space_group_name_H-M   'P 1'
#
loop_
_entity.id
_entity.type
_entity.pdbx_description
1 polymer ?
#
loop_
_entity_poly.entity_id
_entity_poly.type
_entity_poly.pdbx_seq_one_letter_code
_entity_poly.pdbx_strand_id
1 'polypeptide(L)'
;MAYKKSIVISGWPAVGKTTVACEIAKEFGLKIFNGGDILKKLAGEKGYLISGKDWWDGEEAKKFMAERRTNPSFDKEVDQKLMEIAEMGNAVITSYTLPWLTENPIKFWLRGSQNNRAKRMANRDNINFLDAKKIVRLRDDDNKKIYRKLYNIKFGDDLTVFDFSLNTDLLNLLSLIAISKNMIRHVLTK
;
A
#
# COMPACT_ATOMS: atom_id res chain seq x y z
N MET A 1 2.02 -25.15 -10.79
CA MET A 1 1.01 -24.07 -10.79
C MET A 1 1.27 -23.19 -12.01
N ALA A 2 0.23 -22.77 -12.74
CA ALA A 2 0.39 -21.80 -13.82
C ALA A 2 0.86 -20.44 -13.25
N TYR A 3 1.78 -19.78 -13.94
CA TYR A 3 2.24 -18.43 -13.59
C TYR A 3 1.05 -17.46 -13.61
N LYS A 4 0.93 -16.62 -12.59
CA LYS A 4 -0.07 -15.54 -12.52
C LYS A 4 0.68 -14.23 -12.29
N LYS A 5 0.41 -13.22 -13.12
CA LYS A 5 1.01 -11.89 -12.95
C LYS A 5 0.61 -11.31 -11.59
N SER A 6 1.57 -10.67 -10.90
CA SER A 6 1.30 -9.96 -9.64
C SER A 6 0.45 -8.72 -9.87
N ILE A 7 -0.23 -8.27 -8.83
CA ILE A 7 -1.06 -7.07 -8.84
C ILE A 7 -0.57 -6.14 -7.73
N VAL A 8 -0.28 -4.88 -8.07
CA VAL A 8 0.14 -3.85 -7.14
C VAL A 8 -0.96 -2.82 -6.97
N ILE A 9 -1.34 -2.55 -5.73
CA ILE A 9 -2.32 -1.51 -5.39
C ILE A 9 -1.60 -0.43 -4.60
N SER A 10 -1.38 0.71 -5.26
CA SER A 10 -0.92 1.95 -4.66
C SER A 10 -2.05 2.97 -4.58
N GLY A 11 -1.77 4.12 -3.98
CA GLY A 11 -2.76 5.15 -3.69
C GLY A 11 -2.46 5.86 -2.39
N TRP A 12 -3.20 6.95 -2.18
CA TRP A 12 -3.08 7.76 -0.98
C TRP A 12 -3.27 6.96 0.33
N PRO A 13 -2.70 7.42 1.46
CA PRO A 13 -2.97 6.86 2.78
C PRO A 13 -4.48 6.84 3.07
N ALA A 14 -4.97 5.75 3.70
CA ALA A 14 -6.39 5.56 4.07
C ALA A 14 -7.41 5.58 2.90
N VAL A 15 -6.97 5.27 1.67
CA VAL A 15 -7.85 5.20 0.49
C VAL A 15 -8.52 3.82 0.27
N GLY A 16 -8.25 2.82 1.12
CA GLY A 16 -8.86 1.49 1.04
C GLY A 16 -8.07 0.42 0.27
N LYS A 17 -6.75 0.62 0.08
CA LYS A 17 -5.87 -0.34 -0.63
C LYS A 17 -5.98 -1.76 -0.10
N THR A 18 -5.85 -1.95 1.21
CA THR A 18 -5.87 -3.27 1.85
C THR A 18 -7.18 -3.99 1.62
N THR A 19 -8.32 -3.29 1.71
CA THR A 19 -9.63 -3.89 1.47
C THR A 19 -9.75 -4.39 0.03
N VAL A 20 -9.36 -3.58 -0.96
CA VAL A 20 -9.38 -3.98 -2.37
C VAL A 20 -8.41 -5.13 -2.63
N ALA A 21 -7.22 -5.10 -2.01
CA ALA A 21 -6.22 -6.17 -2.13
C ALA A 21 -6.74 -7.51 -1.62
N CYS A 22 -7.42 -7.54 -0.47
CA CYS A 22 -8.01 -8.76 0.09
C CYS A 22 -9.04 -9.37 -0.86
N GLU A 23 -9.92 -8.55 -1.43
CA GLU A 23 -10.98 -9.02 -2.32
C GLU A 23 -10.46 -9.51 -3.66
N ILE A 24 -9.43 -8.87 -4.20
CA ILE A 24 -8.73 -9.34 -5.40
C ILE A 24 -8.01 -10.66 -5.11
N ALA A 25 -7.28 -10.74 -4.00
CA ALA A 25 -6.54 -11.95 -3.65
C ALA A 25 -7.45 -13.16 -3.49
N LYS A 26 -8.60 -12.97 -2.83
CA LYS A 26 -9.64 -14.01 -2.69
C LYS A 26 -10.19 -14.46 -4.05
N GLU A 27 -10.50 -13.52 -4.93
CA GLU A 27 -11.07 -13.82 -6.26
C GLU A 27 -10.12 -14.62 -7.16
N PHE A 28 -8.85 -14.21 -7.20
CA PHE A 28 -7.88 -14.76 -8.15
C PHE A 28 -6.97 -15.82 -7.53
N GLY A 29 -7.16 -16.16 -6.25
CA GLY A 29 -6.35 -17.13 -5.51
C GLY A 29 -4.89 -16.71 -5.40
N LEU A 30 -4.64 -15.43 -5.10
CA LEU A 30 -3.30 -14.82 -4.99
C LEU A 30 -2.92 -14.64 -3.52
N LYS A 31 -1.62 -14.58 -3.22
CA LYS A 31 -1.11 -14.31 -1.86
C LYS A 31 -1.06 -12.80 -1.60
N ILE A 32 -1.42 -12.35 -0.41
CA ILE A 32 -1.42 -10.92 -0.05
C ILE A 32 -0.09 -10.56 0.61
N PHE A 33 0.50 -9.44 0.18
CA PHE A 33 1.67 -8.83 0.83
C PHE A 33 1.47 -7.33 1.00
N ASN A 34 2.11 -6.75 2.01
CA ASN A 34 2.12 -5.30 2.21
C ASN A 34 3.42 -4.85 2.86
N GLY A 35 3.81 -3.60 2.61
CA GLY A 35 5.05 -3.04 3.15
C GLY A 35 5.09 -3.00 4.68
N GLY A 36 3.93 -2.87 5.35
CA GLY A 36 3.85 -2.90 6.82
C GLY A 36 4.30 -4.26 7.37
N ASP A 37 3.73 -5.35 6.88
CA ASP A 37 4.07 -6.69 7.36
C ASP A 37 5.52 -7.08 7.05
N ILE A 38 6.02 -6.70 5.87
CA ILE A 38 7.44 -6.89 5.52
C ILE A 38 8.35 -6.07 6.44
N LEU A 39 7.97 -4.82 6.74
CA LEU A 39 8.71 -3.95 7.64
C LEU A 39 8.71 -4.49 9.08
N LYS A 40 7.56 -4.98 9.58
CA LYS A 40 7.44 -5.63 10.88
C LYS A 40 8.31 -6.89 10.97
N LYS A 41 8.37 -7.69 9.90
CA LYS A 41 9.26 -8.85 9.81
C LYS A 41 10.72 -8.41 9.87
N LEU A 42 11.09 -7.37 9.12
CA LEU A 42 12.46 -6.85 9.10
C LEU A 42 12.90 -6.31 10.47
N ALA A 43 12.00 -5.66 11.21
CA ALA A 43 12.27 -5.26 12.60
C ALA A 43 12.65 -6.48 13.47
N GLY A 44 11.92 -7.60 13.34
CA GLY A 44 12.26 -8.85 14.02
C GLY A 44 13.61 -9.42 13.60
N GLU A 45 13.93 -9.41 12.30
CA GLU A 45 15.25 -9.82 11.77
C GLU A 45 16.41 -8.98 12.34
N LYS A 46 16.12 -7.74 12.78
CA LYS A 46 17.09 -6.80 13.39
C LYS A 46 17.11 -6.87 14.92
N GLY A 47 16.39 -7.82 15.53
CA GLY A 47 16.40 -8.08 16.97
C GLY A 47 15.33 -7.34 17.76
N TYR A 48 14.41 -6.62 17.13
CA TYR A 48 13.26 -6.04 17.83
C TYR A 48 12.26 -7.14 18.22
N LEU A 49 11.70 -7.03 19.43
CA LEU A 49 10.67 -7.97 19.89
C LEU A 49 9.35 -7.71 19.14
N ILE A 50 8.94 -8.69 18.35
CA ILE A 50 7.68 -8.67 17.60
C ILE A 50 6.65 -9.55 18.31
N SER A 51 5.64 -8.96 18.94
CA SER A 51 4.57 -9.68 19.63
C SER A 51 3.20 -9.10 19.35
N GLY A 52 2.19 -9.98 19.26
CA GLY A 52 0.79 -9.60 19.09
C GLY A 52 0.42 -8.96 17.74
N LYS A 53 -0.89 -8.72 17.57
CA LYS A 53 -1.44 -8.02 16.41
C LYS A 53 -1.21 -6.50 16.51
N ASP A 54 -1.22 -5.96 17.72
CA ASP A 54 -1.13 -4.51 18.00
C ASP A 54 0.31 -4.02 18.21
N TRP A 55 1.29 -4.75 17.65
CA TRP A 55 2.70 -4.42 17.78
C TRP A 55 3.02 -2.96 17.43
N TRP A 56 2.35 -2.42 16.41
CA TRP A 56 2.54 -1.04 15.94
C TRP A 56 2.24 0.03 16.99
N ASP A 57 1.43 -0.30 18.00
CA ASP A 57 1.07 0.62 19.10
C ASP A 57 2.02 0.50 20.30
N GLY A 58 2.85 -0.56 20.32
CA GLY A 58 3.79 -0.87 21.39
C GLY A 58 5.07 -0.02 21.38
N GLU A 59 5.78 -0.02 22.50
CA GLU A 59 7.03 0.73 22.67
C GLU A 59 8.14 0.28 21.71
N GLU A 60 8.23 -1.02 21.43
CA GLU A 60 9.22 -1.58 20.50
C GLU A 60 9.03 -1.04 19.07
N ALA A 61 7.78 -0.94 18.60
CA ALA A 61 7.50 -0.31 17.31
C ALA A 61 7.86 1.19 17.32
N LYS A 62 7.64 1.91 18.43
CA LYS A 62 8.04 3.32 18.53
C LYS A 62 9.56 3.49 18.44
N LYS A 63 10.34 2.65 19.13
CA LYS A 63 11.82 2.63 19.05
C LYS A 63 12.29 2.34 17.62
N PHE A 64 11.78 1.27 17.02
CA PHE A 64 12.10 0.89 15.64
C PHE A 64 11.74 2.01 14.64
N MET A 65 10.58 2.64 14.80
CA MET A 65 10.16 3.74 13.94
C MET A 65 11.03 4.99 14.11
N ALA A 66 11.60 5.22 15.30
CA ALA A 66 12.58 6.28 15.52
C ALA A 66 13.89 6.00 14.75
N GLU A 67 14.40 4.76 14.79
CA GLU A 67 15.58 4.35 14.03
C GLU A 67 15.34 4.47 12.52
N ARG A 68 14.20 3.97 12.03
CA ARG A 68 13.81 4.03 10.62
C ARG A 68 13.81 5.46 10.08
N ARG A 69 13.37 6.45 10.87
CA ARG A 69 13.33 7.86 10.42
C ARG A 69 14.71 8.39 10.01
N THR A 70 15.77 7.90 10.64
CA THR A 70 17.15 8.31 10.36
C THR A 70 17.88 7.36 9.42
N ASN A 71 17.30 6.18 9.13
CA ASN A 71 17.93 5.16 8.30
C ASN A 71 17.06 4.78 7.07
N PRO A 72 17.37 5.34 5.88
CA PRO A 72 16.72 4.98 4.63
C PRO A 72 16.84 3.50 4.20
N SER A 73 17.75 2.72 4.79
CA SER A 73 17.97 1.33 4.38
C SER A 73 16.72 0.47 4.59
N PHE A 74 15.98 0.71 5.67
CA PHE A 74 14.77 -0.06 5.98
C PHE A 74 13.72 0.03 4.88
N ASP A 75 13.45 1.23 4.38
CA ASP A 75 12.50 1.44 3.29
C ASP A 75 12.98 0.78 1.99
N LYS A 76 14.29 0.88 1.69
CA LYS A 76 14.89 0.21 0.53
C LYS A 76 14.84 -1.32 0.62
N GLU A 77 15.11 -1.88 1.79
CA GLU A 77 15.07 -3.33 2.06
C GLU A 77 13.63 -3.87 1.93
N VAL A 78 12.64 -3.13 2.44
CA VAL A 78 11.22 -3.48 2.25
C VAL A 78 10.83 -3.45 0.78
N ASP A 79 11.19 -2.37 0.08
CA ASP A 79 10.87 -2.23 -1.34
C ASP A 79 11.55 -3.31 -2.18
N GLN A 80 12.80 -3.68 -1.87
CA GLN A 80 13.51 -4.78 -2.53
C GLN A 80 12.80 -6.12 -2.34
N LYS A 81 12.43 -6.49 -1.10
CA LYS A 81 11.68 -7.73 -0.86
C LYS A 81 10.33 -7.74 -1.60
N LEU A 82 9.65 -6.60 -1.68
CA LEU A 82 8.40 -6.48 -2.42
C LEU A 82 8.59 -6.57 -3.94
N MET A 83 9.70 -6.07 -4.49
CA MET A 83 10.05 -6.23 -5.91
C MET A 83 10.26 -7.70 -6.26
N GLU A 84 11.01 -8.43 -5.43
CA GLU A 84 11.24 -9.87 -5.61
C GLU A 84 9.92 -10.65 -5.59
N ILE A 85 9.04 -10.38 -4.63
CA ILE A 85 7.70 -11.00 -4.55
C ILE A 85 6.86 -10.65 -5.80
N ALA A 86 6.92 -9.41 -6.26
CA ALA A 86 6.18 -8.97 -7.43
C ALA A 86 6.62 -9.74 -8.68
N GLU A 87 7.94 -9.93 -8.86
CA GLU A 87 8.54 -10.62 -9.98
C GLU A 87 8.24 -12.13 -10.00
N MET A 88 8.26 -12.77 -8.82
CA MET A 88 7.87 -14.18 -8.67
C MET A 88 6.43 -14.47 -9.11
N GLY A 89 5.56 -13.45 -9.13
CA GLY A 89 4.16 -13.61 -9.48
C GLY A 89 3.28 -14.13 -8.34
N ASN A 90 2.02 -14.38 -8.66
CA ASN A 90 1.01 -14.97 -7.79
C ASN A 90 0.74 -14.17 -6.49
N ALA A 91 0.90 -12.84 -6.56
CA ALA A 91 0.78 -11.94 -5.42
C ALA A 91 -0.16 -10.75 -5.68
N VAL A 92 -0.82 -10.27 -4.62
CA VAL A 92 -1.43 -8.95 -4.53
C VAL A 92 -0.69 -8.15 -3.47
N ILE A 93 -0.12 -7.03 -3.88
CA ILE A 93 0.80 -6.26 -3.06
C ILE A 93 0.22 -4.87 -2.83
N THR A 94 0.10 -4.45 -1.57
CA THR A 94 -0.13 -3.03 -1.27
C THR A 94 1.20 -2.35 -0.97
N SER A 95 1.58 -1.41 -1.82
CA SER A 95 2.81 -0.61 -1.68
C SER A 95 2.59 0.79 -2.21
N TYR A 96 3.32 1.75 -1.66
CA TYR A 96 3.32 3.12 -2.16
C TYR A 96 4.23 3.27 -3.38
N THR A 97 5.45 2.74 -3.34
CA THR A 97 6.55 3.02 -4.30
C THR A 97 6.68 1.98 -5.42
N LEU A 98 6.24 0.75 -5.16
CA LEU A 98 6.45 -0.37 -6.07
C LEU A 98 6.01 -0.16 -7.54
N PRO A 99 4.94 0.60 -7.85
CA PRO A 99 4.57 0.91 -9.24
C PRO A 99 5.68 1.57 -10.08
N TRP A 100 6.55 2.35 -9.44
CA TRP A 100 7.71 3.02 -10.07
C TRP A 100 8.96 2.15 -10.11
N LEU A 101 9.01 1.10 -9.29
CA LEU A 101 10.20 0.27 -9.09
C LEU A 101 10.11 -1.08 -9.83
N THR A 102 8.97 -1.39 -10.42
CA THR A 102 8.71 -2.66 -11.11
C THR A 102 8.00 -2.40 -12.42
N GLU A 103 8.14 -3.28 -13.41
CA GLU A 103 7.45 -3.16 -14.70
C GLU A 103 6.35 -4.21 -14.88
N ASN A 104 6.63 -5.44 -14.46
CA ASN A 104 5.80 -6.60 -14.75
C ASN A 104 4.39 -6.62 -14.12
N PRO A 105 4.14 -6.18 -12.88
CA PRO A 105 2.81 -6.31 -12.25
C PRO A 105 1.71 -5.48 -12.93
N ILE A 106 0.44 -5.86 -12.73
CA ILE A 106 -0.71 -4.99 -13.02
C ILE A 106 -0.81 -3.94 -11.90
N LYS A 107 -0.82 -2.65 -12.23
CA LYS A 107 -0.68 -1.55 -11.28
C LYS A 107 -1.93 -0.70 -11.18
N PHE A 108 -2.50 -0.65 -9.99
CA PHE A 108 -3.65 0.18 -9.64
C PHE A 108 -3.23 1.38 -8.79
N TRP A 109 -3.76 2.55 -9.13
CA TRP A 109 -3.78 3.73 -8.28
C TRP A 109 -5.19 3.95 -7.73
N LEU A 110 -5.32 3.93 -6.41
CA LEU A 110 -6.56 4.34 -5.73
C LEU A 110 -6.45 5.80 -5.30
N ARG A 111 -7.33 6.64 -5.85
CA ARG A 111 -7.46 8.06 -5.50
C ARG A 111 -8.66 8.28 -4.58
N GLY A 112 -8.57 9.24 -3.68
CA GLY A 112 -9.70 9.76 -2.91
C GLY A 112 -9.34 11.08 -2.25
N SER A 113 -10.33 11.94 -2.09
CA SER A 113 -10.20 13.23 -1.41
C SER A 113 -9.69 13.06 0.02
N GLN A 114 -8.98 14.06 0.53
CA GLN A 114 -8.55 14.07 1.93
C GLN A 114 -9.74 13.89 2.89
N ASN A 115 -10.88 14.52 2.60
CA ASN A 115 -12.08 14.39 3.43
C ASN A 115 -12.62 12.95 3.46
N ASN A 116 -12.73 12.28 2.30
CA ASN A 116 -13.20 10.89 2.27
C ASN A 116 -12.21 9.93 2.94
N ARG A 117 -10.91 10.12 2.74
CA ARG A 117 -9.87 9.33 3.41
C ARG A 117 -9.86 9.55 4.92
N ALA A 118 -10.07 10.80 5.37
CA ALA A 118 -10.21 11.13 6.78
C ALA A 118 -11.47 10.51 7.41
N LYS A 119 -12.62 10.53 6.73
CA LYS A 119 -13.83 9.83 7.20
C LYS A 119 -13.59 8.33 7.36
N ARG A 120 -12.92 7.71 6.39
CA ARG A 120 -12.56 6.28 6.46
C ARG A 120 -11.61 5.97 7.61
N MET A 121 -10.58 6.78 7.81
CA MET A 121 -9.64 6.65 8.92
C MET A 121 -10.35 6.84 10.27
N ALA A 122 -11.16 7.88 10.41
CA ALA A 122 -11.94 8.16 11.62
C ALA A 122 -12.82 6.97 12.02
N ASN A 123 -13.56 6.41 11.07
CA ASN A 123 -14.42 5.25 11.32
C ASN A 123 -13.63 3.99 11.66
N ARG A 124 -12.49 3.75 11.01
CA ARG A 124 -11.68 2.54 11.20
C ARG A 124 -10.93 2.57 12.54
N ASP A 125 -10.33 3.71 12.87
CA ASP A 125 -9.44 3.86 14.02
C ASP A 125 -10.19 4.42 15.25
N ASN A 126 -11.50 4.64 15.13
CA ASN A 126 -12.37 5.22 16.16
C ASN A 126 -11.83 6.55 16.72
N ILE A 127 -11.46 7.47 15.82
CA ILE A 127 -10.97 8.82 16.16
C ILE A 127 -11.87 9.89 15.56
N ASN A 128 -11.81 11.12 16.09
CA ASN A 128 -12.61 12.20 15.51
C ASN A 128 -12.15 12.58 14.09
N PHE A 129 -13.09 13.09 13.30
CA PHE A 129 -12.86 13.45 11.90
C PHE A 129 -11.78 14.53 11.71
N LEU A 130 -11.70 15.53 12.58
CA LEU A 130 -10.75 16.63 12.44
C LEU A 130 -9.31 16.16 12.68
N ASP A 131 -9.09 15.28 13.65
CA ASP A 131 -7.79 14.68 13.91
C ASP A 131 -7.41 13.68 12.83
N ALA A 132 -8.35 12.87 12.34
CA ALA A 132 -8.13 12.05 11.16
C ALA A 132 -7.71 12.88 9.94
N LYS A 133 -8.33 14.05 9.74
CA LYS A 133 -7.99 14.98 8.65
C LYS A 133 -6.58 15.55 8.79
N LYS A 134 -6.15 15.91 10.01
CA LYS A 134 -4.76 16.33 10.29
C LYS A 134 -3.77 15.21 9.99
N ILE A 135 -4.04 13.98 10.46
CA ILE A 135 -3.19 12.81 10.22
C ILE A 135 -3.08 12.51 8.72
N VAL A 136 -4.20 12.55 7.99
CA VAL A 136 -4.22 12.34 6.54
C VAL A 136 -3.36 13.37 5.82
N ARG A 137 -3.51 14.67 6.14
CA ARG A 137 -2.71 15.73 5.52
C ARG A 137 -1.22 15.54 5.79
N LEU A 138 -0.85 15.27 7.04
CA LEU A 138 0.55 15.01 7.41
C LEU A 138 1.13 13.83 6.63
N ARG A 139 0.38 12.72 6.53
CA ARG A 139 0.82 11.55 5.77
C ARG A 139 0.93 11.79 4.27
N ASP A 140 0.09 12.65 3.69
CA ASP A 140 0.23 13.03 2.28
C ASP A 140 1.56 13.78 2.05
N ASP A 141 1.85 14.78 2.89
CA ASP A 141 3.06 15.60 2.79
C ASP A 141 4.33 14.78 3.06
N ASP A 142 4.32 13.94 4.08
CA ASP A 142 5.45 13.09 4.44
C ASP A 142 5.73 12.04 3.36
N ASN A 143 4.69 11.41 2.80
CA ASN A 143 4.85 10.44 1.72
C ASN A 143 5.42 11.10 0.44
N LYS A 144 4.95 12.30 0.09
CA LYS A 144 5.53 13.05 -1.03
C LYS A 144 7.03 13.30 -0.80
N LYS A 145 7.41 13.79 0.39
CA LYS A 145 8.81 14.09 0.73
C LYS A 145 9.70 12.85 0.73
N ILE A 146 9.28 11.78 1.40
CA ILE A 146 10.11 10.58 1.54
C ILE A 146 10.33 9.89 0.20
N TYR A 147 9.30 9.70 -0.62
CA TYR A 147 9.46 9.01 -1.92
C TYR A 147 10.18 9.86 -2.96
N ARG A 148 10.03 11.19 -2.89
CA ARG A 148 10.88 12.10 -3.67
C ARG A 148 12.35 11.99 -3.26
N LYS A 149 12.65 11.94 -1.96
CA LYS A 149 14.02 11.82 -1.45
C LYS A 149 14.65 10.46 -1.79
N LEU A 150 13.90 9.36 -1.64
CA LEU A 150 14.43 8.01 -1.83
C LEU A 150 14.63 7.66 -3.32
N TYR A 151 13.68 8.04 -4.17
CA TYR A 151 13.57 7.52 -5.54
C TYR A 151 13.24 8.58 -6.58
N ASN A 152 13.24 9.87 -6.23
CA ASN A 152 12.80 10.97 -7.10
C ASN A 152 11.32 10.85 -7.57
N ILE A 153 10.52 10.03 -6.92
CA ILE A 153 9.11 9.78 -7.27
C ILE A 153 8.27 11.03 -7.01
N LYS A 154 7.42 11.41 -7.99
CA LYS A 154 6.42 12.48 -7.85
C LYS A 154 5.09 11.89 -7.35
N PHE A 155 5.07 11.47 -6.08
CA PHE A 155 3.98 10.65 -5.54
C PHE A 155 2.62 11.36 -5.61
N GLY A 156 1.66 10.74 -6.29
CA GLY A 156 0.31 11.24 -6.49
C GLY A 156 0.16 12.35 -7.53
N ASP A 157 1.27 12.79 -8.14
CA ASP A 157 1.30 13.76 -9.24
C ASP A 157 1.64 13.04 -10.56
N ASP A 158 2.62 12.13 -10.54
CA ASP A 158 2.89 11.21 -11.62
C ASP A 158 2.01 9.96 -11.49
N LEU A 159 1.10 9.77 -12.45
CA LEU A 159 0.23 8.60 -12.52
C LEU A 159 0.50 7.75 -13.78
N THR A 160 1.52 8.06 -14.58
CA THR A 160 1.75 7.37 -15.86
C THR A 160 2.28 5.96 -15.68
N VAL A 161 2.78 5.62 -14.50
CA VAL A 161 3.25 4.28 -14.14
C VAL A 161 2.12 3.29 -13.82
N PHE A 162 0.86 3.74 -13.79
CA PHE A 162 -0.29 2.91 -13.43
C PHE A 162 -1.10 2.50 -14.66
N ASP A 163 -1.50 1.24 -14.71
CA ASP A 163 -2.42 0.73 -15.75
C ASP A 163 -3.84 1.26 -15.52
N PHE A 164 -4.24 1.37 -14.25
CA PHE A 164 -5.58 1.81 -13.87
C PHE A 164 -5.55 2.80 -12.70
N SER A 165 -6.36 3.85 -12.79
CA SER A 165 -6.58 4.82 -11.71
C SER A 165 -8.07 4.91 -11.37
N LEU A 166 -8.43 4.60 -10.12
CA LEU A 166 -9.82 4.51 -9.66
C LEU A 166 -10.11 5.55 -8.57
N ASN A 167 -11.22 6.27 -8.73
CA ASN A 167 -11.65 7.29 -7.79
C ASN A 167 -12.65 6.73 -6.75
N THR A 168 -12.17 6.61 -5.52
CA THR A 168 -12.95 6.11 -4.37
C THR A 168 -13.88 7.15 -3.74
N ASP A 169 -13.90 8.39 -4.24
CA ASP A 169 -14.95 9.36 -3.92
C ASP A 169 -16.25 9.09 -4.70
N LEU A 170 -16.12 8.54 -5.92
CA LEU A 170 -17.24 8.27 -6.81
C LEU A 170 -17.76 6.83 -6.67
N LEU A 171 -16.84 5.89 -6.48
CA LEU A 171 -17.18 4.47 -6.37
C LEU A 171 -17.32 4.07 -4.91
N ASN A 172 -18.48 3.53 -4.55
CA ASN A 172 -18.62 2.80 -3.30
C ASN A 172 -17.74 1.53 -3.31
N LEU A 173 -17.55 0.91 -2.14
CA LEU A 173 -16.64 -0.24 -2.00
C LEU A 173 -17.02 -1.42 -2.91
N LEU A 174 -18.30 -1.77 -3.00
CA LEU A 174 -18.77 -2.90 -3.81
C LEU A 174 -18.50 -2.67 -5.31
N SER A 175 -18.85 -1.48 -5.81
CA SER A 175 -18.58 -1.09 -7.20
C SER A 175 -17.08 -1.04 -7.49
N LEU A 176 -16.28 -0.50 -6.57
CA LEU A 176 -14.82 -0.45 -6.70
C LEU A 176 -14.22 -1.86 -6.82
N ILE A 177 -14.66 -2.79 -5.98
CA ILE A 177 -14.22 -4.19 -6.02
C ILE A 177 -14.63 -4.85 -7.34
N ALA A 178 -15.90 -4.71 -7.73
CA ALA A 178 -16.43 -5.33 -8.95
C ALA A 178 -15.70 -4.83 -10.21
N ILE A 179 -15.49 -3.52 -10.33
CA ILE A 179 -14.77 -2.91 -11.45
C ILE A 179 -13.31 -3.36 -11.45
N SER A 180 -12.62 -3.35 -10.31
CA SER A 180 -11.22 -3.79 -10.23
C SER A 180 -11.06 -5.25 -10.67
N LYS A 181 -11.94 -6.14 -10.22
CA LYS A 181 -11.95 -7.56 -10.63
C LYS A 181 -12.19 -7.69 -12.14
N ASN A 182 -13.13 -6.94 -12.70
CA ASN A 182 -13.40 -6.98 -14.14
C ASN A 182 -12.21 -6.49 -14.97
N MET A 183 -11.55 -5.40 -14.56
CA MET A 183 -10.33 -4.91 -15.22
C MET A 183 -9.24 -5.99 -15.23
N ILE A 184 -9.00 -6.64 -14.09
CA ILE A 184 -7.99 -7.71 -13.97
C ILE A 184 -8.33 -8.88 -14.90
N ARG A 185 -9.59 -9.34 -14.93
CA ARG A 185 -9.99 -10.42 -15.84
C ARG A 185 -9.66 -10.09 -17.29
N HIS A 186 -9.99 -8.89 -17.75
CA HIS A 186 -9.74 -8.48 -19.13
C HIS A 186 -8.25 -8.38 -19.47
N VAL A 187 -7.41 -8.00 -18.50
CA VAL A 187 -5.96 -7.95 -18.69
C VAL A 187 -5.37 -9.36 -18.73
N LEU A 188 -5.86 -10.29 -17.91
CA LEU A 188 -5.35 -11.66 -17.85
C LEU A 188 -5.83 -12.56 -19.01
N THR A 189 -6.88 -12.15 -19.74
CA THR A 189 -7.38 -12.88 -20.93
C THR A 189 -6.72 -12.45 -22.24
N LYS A 190 -5.88 -11.40 -22.22
CA LYS A 190 -5.08 -10.97 -23.37
C LYS A 190 -3.70 -11.61 -23.31
#